data_AF-A0A1L9PUC0-F1
#
_entry.id   AF-A0A1L9PUC0-F1
#
_cell.length_a   1.000
_cell.length_b   1.000
_cell.length_c   1.000
_cell.angle_alpha   90.00
_cell.angle_beta   90.00
_cell.angle_gamma   90.00
#
_symmetry.space_group_name_H-M   'P 1'
#
loop_
_entity.id
_entity.type
_entity.pdbx_description
1 polymer ?
#
loop_
_entity_poly.entity_id
_entity_poly.type
_entity_poly.pdbx_seq_one_letter_code
_entity_poly.pdbx_strand_id
1 'polypeptide(L)'
;MRTHDDFMRDLADSSNTTADVMEHNGEEEEEEEYDRRKKTRVVHPSASICRDWMIVSGNCHYARDKASFATYAPVDTLVKSNTFNPHDEKLVAGVGNVHLPVRRAPNDPGTHVLVLEGVLHIPEAICNGFNPLLVGSSMSCHRDYWEGADSRGTPMWFGLPFAGLGRLVLAGGLEGESDLIDGREYTLSLYISPEEKEAIMSQAVNS
;
A
#
# COMPACT_ATOMS: atom_id res chain seq x y z
N MET A 1 -35.23 61.05 11.93
CA MET A 1 -33.88 60.52 11.62
C MET A 1 -33.62 59.37 12.56
N ARG A 2 -33.56 58.14 12.05
CA ARG A 2 -33.18 56.96 12.86
C ARG A 2 -31.68 57.06 13.18
N THR A 3 -31.28 56.77 14.41
CA THR A 3 -29.88 56.82 14.83
C THR A 3 -29.16 55.55 14.36
N HIS A 4 -27.84 55.62 14.20
CA HIS A 4 -27.02 54.51 13.71
C HIS A 4 -27.13 53.26 14.60
N ASP A 5 -27.38 53.45 15.90
CA ASP A 5 -27.58 52.37 16.87
C ASP A 5 -28.89 51.59 16.64
N ASP A 6 -29.95 52.25 16.13
CA ASP A 6 -31.21 51.57 15.80
C ASP A 6 -31.05 50.65 14.57
N PHE A 7 -30.13 50.97 13.64
CA PHE A 7 -29.87 50.12 12.48
C PHE A 7 -29.03 48.88 12.83
N MET A 8 -28.10 49.00 13.79
CA MET A 8 -27.26 47.87 14.22
C MET A 8 -28.02 46.85 15.07
N ARG A 9 -29.10 47.28 15.75
CA ARG A 9 -29.91 46.41 16.61
C ARG A 9 -30.83 45.47 15.80
N ASP A 10 -31.39 45.96 14.69
CA ASP A 10 -32.24 45.15 13.80
C ASP A 10 -31.44 44.07 13.02
N LEU A 11 -30.14 44.28 12.79
CA LEU A 11 -29.27 43.26 12.16
C LEU A 11 -28.94 42.11 13.12
N ALA A 12 -28.78 42.38 14.42
CA ALA A 12 -28.44 41.39 15.44
C ALA A 12 -29.63 40.48 15.81
N ASP A 13 -30.87 40.95 15.66
CA ASP A 13 -32.08 40.15 15.94
C ASP A 13 -32.49 39.25 14.76
N SER A 14 -31.90 39.44 13.57
CA SER A 14 -32.14 38.59 12.39
C SER A 14 -31.19 37.40 12.26
N SER A 15 -30.10 37.36 13.04
CA SER A 15 -29.05 36.33 12.91
C SER A 15 -29.20 35.13 13.85
N ASN A 16 -30.20 35.11 14.72
CA ASN A 16 -30.26 34.16 15.84
C ASN A 16 -31.29 33.02 15.68
N THR A 17 -31.63 32.60 14.45
CA THR A 17 -32.57 31.48 14.28
C THR A 17 -32.18 30.45 13.21
N THR A 18 -30.96 30.50 12.67
CA THR A 18 -30.52 29.52 11.65
C THR A 18 -29.13 28.91 11.88
N ALA A 19 -28.41 29.29 12.95
CA ALA A 19 -27.05 28.79 13.19
C ALA A 19 -27.03 27.44 13.94
N ASP A 20 -27.91 27.22 14.92
CA ASP A 20 -27.84 26.03 15.80
C ASP A 20 -28.34 24.71 15.17
N VAL A 21 -28.92 24.73 13.97
CA VAL A 21 -29.40 23.52 13.27
C VAL A 21 -28.43 23.06 12.17
N MET A 22 -27.49 23.92 11.76
CA MET A 22 -26.56 23.61 10.66
C MET A 22 -25.20 23.05 11.12
N GLU A 23 -24.76 23.32 12.35
CA GLU A 23 -23.48 22.77 12.84
C GLU A 23 -23.55 21.28 13.18
N HIS A 24 -24.70 20.78 13.67
CA HIS A 24 -24.83 19.35 13.99
C HIS A 24 -24.91 18.43 12.76
N ASN A 25 -25.42 18.93 11.63
CA ASN A 25 -25.51 18.14 10.39
C ASN A 25 -24.17 18.03 9.66
N GLY A 26 -23.26 19.01 9.80
CA GLY A 26 -21.96 19.00 9.12
C GLY A 26 -21.01 17.96 9.70
N GLU A 27 -21.00 17.83 11.03
CA GLU A 27 -20.17 16.83 11.72
C GLU A 27 -20.68 15.41 11.51
N GLU A 28 -22.00 15.19 11.50
CA GLU A 28 -22.59 13.88 11.17
C GLU A 28 -22.39 13.52 9.70
N GLU A 29 -22.48 14.46 8.75
CA GLU A 29 -22.20 14.20 7.33
C GLU A 29 -20.71 13.95 7.06
N GLU A 30 -19.80 14.64 7.74
CA GLU A 30 -18.35 14.40 7.69
C GLU A 30 -17.96 13.10 8.39
N GLU A 31 -18.55 12.77 9.55
CA GLU A 31 -18.37 11.47 10.21
C GLU A 31 -18.97 10.35 9.35
N GLU A 32 -20.16 10.52 8.76
CA GLU A 32 -20.74 9.55 7.83
C GLU A 32 -19.93 9.44 6.54
N GLU A 33 -19.33 10.52 6.03
CA GLU A 33 -18.43 10.45 4.89
C GLU A 33 -17.11 9.78 5.27
N TYR A 34 -16.56 10.05 6.45
CA TYR A 34 -15.39 9.37 7.00
C TYR A 34 -15.68 7.89 7.24
N ASP A 35 -16.87 7.54 7.74
CA ASP A 35 -17.31 6.17 7.94
C ASP A 35 -17.66 5.50 6.61
N ARG A 36 -18.20 6.21 5.61
CA ARG A 36 -18.39 5.73 4.23
C ARG A 36 -17.06 5.52 3.51
N ARG A 37 -16.06 6.39 3.74
CA ARG A 37 -14.67 6.24 3.26
C ARG A 37 -14.01 5.03 3.92
N LYS A 38 -14.24 4.79 5.23
CA LYS A 38 -13.89 3.52 5.92
C LYS A 38 -14.68 2.31 5.41
N LYS A 39 -15.95 2.49 5.03
CA LYS A 39 -16.83 1.48 4.39
C LYS A 39 -16.58 1.30 2.91
N THR A 40 -15.44 1.75 2.38
CA THR A 40 -15.00 1.36 1.05
C THR A 40 -14.54 -0.09 1.08
N ARG A 41 -15.52 -1.00 1.18
CA ARG A 41 -15.50 -2.45 1.00
C ARG A 41 -14.29 -3.15 1.60
N VAL A 42 -14.56 -4.00 2.58
CA VAL A 42 -13.87 -5.29 2.70
C VAL A 42 -13.87 -5.92 1.30
N VAL A 43 -12.81 -5.68 0.54
CA VAL A 43 -12.50 -6.46 -0.64
C VAL A 43 -12.04 -7.77 -0.02
N HIS A 44 -12.95 -8.74 0.05
CA HIS A 44 -12.54 -10.08 0.40
C HIS A 44 -11.43 -10.44 -0.58
N PRO A 45 -10.19 -10.68 -0.09
CA PRO A 45 -9.11 -11.05 -0.98
C PRO A 45 -9.57 -12.22 -1.84
N SER A 46 -9.26 -12.17 -3.14
CA SER A 46 -9.54 -13.31 -4.02
C SER A 46 -9.03 -14.60 -3.36
N ALA A 47 -9.79 -15.68 -3.48
CA ALA A 47 -9.37 -16.99 -2.98
C ALA A 47 -8.13 -17.53 -3.72
N SER A 48 -7.77 -16.91 -4.85
CA SER A 48 -6.55 -17.20 -5.60
C SER A 48 -5.32 -16.55 -4.98
N ILE A 49 -4.13 -17.10 -5.28
CA ILE A 49 -2.86 -16.50 -4.86
C ILE A 49 -2.67 -15.16 -5.58
N CYS A 50 -2.38 -14.10 -4.83
CA CYS A 50 -2.04 -12.79 -5.35
C CYS A 50 -0.78 -12.86 -6.21
N ARG A 51 -0.93 -12.48 -7.47
CA ARG A 51 0.20 -12.36 -8.41
C ARG A 51 0.65 -10.91 -8.62
N ASP A 52 -0.07 -9.95 -8.05
CA ASP A 52 0.28 -8.53 -8.16
C ASP A 52 1.45 -8.21 -7.24
N TRP A 53 2.62 -8.03 -7.84
CA TRP A 53 3.80 -7.48 -7.18
C TRP A 53 3.97 -6.03 -7.61
N MET A 54 3.47 -5.12 -6.77
CA MET A 54 3.48 -3.69 -7.02
C MET A 54 4.83 -3.10 -6.62
N ILE A 55 5.37 -2.20 -7.44
CA ILE A 55 6.62 -1.50 -7.17
C ILE A 55 6.33 -0.40 -6.13
N VAL A 56 6.98 -0.50 -4.98
CA VAL A 56 6.77 0.38 -3.81
C VAL A 56 8.07 1.03 -3.34
N SER A 57 7.95 2.11 -2.57
CA SER A 57 9.05 2.92 -2.03
C SER A 57 9.28 2.76 -0.52
N GLY A 58 8.61 1.78 0.10
CA GLY A 58 8.70 1.45 1.53
C GLY A 58 10.09 1.00 1.99
N ASN A 59 10.23 0.43 3.18
CA ASN A 59 11.51 -0.14 3.65
C ASN A 59 11.47 -1.67 3.84
N CYS A 60 10.44 -2.32 3.31
CA CYS A 60 10.27 -3.77 3.34
C CYS A 60 9.65 -4.28 2.04
N HIS A 61 9.78 -5.60 1.82
CA HIS A 61 8.91 -6.35 0.95
C HIS A 61 7.76 -6.91 1.77
N TYR A 62 6.60 -7.09 1.15
CA TYR A 62 5.51 -7.84 1.78
C TYR A 62 4.76 -8.67 0.75
N ALA A 63 4.16 -9.76 1.23
CA ALA A 63 3.31 -10.63 0.43
C ALA A 63 2.02 -10.93 1.18
N ARG A 64 0.92 -10.99 0.44
CA ARG A 64 -0.40 -11.32 0.99
C ARG A 64 -0.49 -12.78 1.39
N ASP A 65 -0.08 -13.66 0.50
CA ASP A 65 -0.34 -15.09 0.65
C ASP A 65 0.91 -15.86 1.08
N LYS A 66 0.77 -16.65 2.14
CA LYS A 66 1.81 -17.60 2.60
C LYS A 66 2.33 -18.51 1.49
N ALA A 67 1.52 -18.83 0.49
CA ALA A 67 1.91 -19.68 -0.64
C ALA A 67 2.98 -19.06 -1.55
N SER A 68 3.27 -17.76 -1.44
CA SER A 68 4.34 -17.08 -2.19
C SER A 68 5.73 -17.39 -1.65
N PHE A 69 5.84 -17.90 -0.43
CA PHE A 69 7.10 -18.02 0.29
C PHE A 69 7.84 -19.33 -0.03
N ALA A 70 9.13 -19.22 -0.32
CA ALA A 70 10.05 -20.35 -0.46
C ALA A 70 10.61 -20.81 0.90
N THR A 71 10.80 -19.88 1.82
CA THR A 71 11.09 -20.14 3.24
C THR A 71 10.08 -19.37 4.08
N TYR A 72 9.71 -19.88 5.25
CA TYR A 72 8.71 -19.24 6.10
C TYR A 72 8.95 -19.53 7.57
N ALA A 73 9.14 -18.48 8.36
CA ALA A 73 9.10 -18.50 9.80
C ALA A 73 7.81 -17.80 10.27
N PRO A 74 6.96 -18.45 11.08
CA PRO A 74 5.79 -17.80 11.64
C PRO A 74 6.21 -16.69 12.62
N VAL A 75 5.48 -15.59 12.63
CA VAL A 75 5.61 -14.54 13.65
C VAL A 75 4.21 -14.02 13.97
N ASP A 76 4.07 -13.31 15.09
CA ASP A 76 2.82 -12.66 15.47
C ASP A 76 3.16 -11.26 15.99
N THR A 77 3.23 -10.30 15.07
CA THR A 77 3.59 -8.92 15.37
C THR A 77 2.67 -7.94 14.67
N LEU A 78 2.11 -7.01 15.44
CA LEU A 78 1.39 -5.87 14.90
C LEU A 78 2.36 -4.73 14.61
N VAL A 79 2.39 -4.29 13.35
CA VAL A 79 3.13 -3.13 12.91
C VAL A 79 2.19 -1.92 12.98
N LYS A 80 2.62 -0.90 13.72
CA LYS A 80 1.88 0.34 13.98
C LYS A 80 2.38 1.50 13.15
N SER A 81 3.62 1.43 12.66
CA SER A 81 4.26 2.51 11.89
C SER A 81 3.76 2.62 10.45
N ASN A 82 2.47 2.44 10.20
CA ASN A 82 1.89 2.80 8.91
C ASN A 82 1.86 4.34 8.80
N THR A 83 2.87 4.93 8.16
CA THR A 83 3.02 6.38 7.99
C THR A 83 1.84 7.05 7.28
N PHE A 84 0.96 6.28 6.64
CA PHE A 84 -0.21 6.79 5.92
C PHE A 84 -1.51 6.68 6.72
N ASN A 85 -1.60 5.69 7.61
CA ASN A 85 -2.72 5.54 8.51
C ASN A 85 -2.23 5.08 9.89
N PRO A 86 -1.91 6.03 10.79
CA PRO A 86 -1.38 5.70 12.12
C PRO A 86 -2.39 4.95 13.01
N HIS A 87 -3.64 4.79 12.56
CA HIS A 87 -4.68 4.03 13.26
C HIS A 87 -4.90 2.62 12.67
N ASP A 88 -4.21 2.26 11.58
CA ASP A 88 -4.35 0.97 10.91
C ASP A 88 -3.12 0.11 11.17
N GLU A 89 -3.20 -0.67 12.25
CA GLU A 89 -2.18 -1.65 12.61
C GLU A 89 -2.27 -2.85 11.65
N LYS A 90 -1.12 -3.32 11.16
CA LYS A 90 -1.06 -4.48 10.26
C LYS A 90 -0.42 -5.67 10.95
N LEU A 91 -1.11 -6.80 10.91
CA LEU A 91 -0.58 -8.06 11.39
C LEU A 91 0.45 -8.61 10.41
N VAL A 92 1.67 -8.79 10.89
CA VAL A 92 2.70 -9.61 10.24
C VAL A 92 2.59 -11.02 10.83
N ALA A 93 2.15 -11.97 10.01
CA ALA A 93 1.90 -13.37 10.40
C ALA A 93 3.10 -14.30 10.13
N GLY A 94 4.14 -13.78 9.48
CA GLY A 94 5.33 -14.54 9.12
C GLY A 94 6.37 -13.70 8.39
N VAL A 95 7.57 -14.25 8.30
CA VAL A 95 8.67 -13.71 7.50
C VAL A 95 9.34 -14.81 6.72
N GLY A 96 9.82 -14.50 5.53
CA GLY A 96 10.68 -15.42 4.82
C GLY A 96 11.12 -14.90 3.47
N ASN A 97 11.59 -15.81 2.63
CA ASN A 97 12.14 -15.47 1.33
C ASN A 97 11.13 -15.80 0.23
N VAL A 98 11.04 -14.94 -0.76
CA VAL A 98 10.25 -15.17 -1.98
C VAL A 98 11.20 -15.24 -3.17
N HIS A 99 11.07 -16.29 -3.97
CA HIS A 99 11.73 -16.38 -5.27
C HIS A 99 10.73 -15.93 -6.32
N LEU A 100 11.00 -14.80 -6.96
CA LEU A 100 10.08 -14.19 -7.92
C LEU A 100 10.67 -14.24 -9.33
N PRO A 101 10.21 -15.18 -10.18
CA PRO A 101 10.57 -15.20 -11.59
C PRO A 101 9.94 -14.02 -12.32
N VAL A 102 10.77 -13.15 -12.88
CA VAL A 102 10.38 -11.94 -13.62
C VAL A 102 11.02 -11.91 -15.01
N ARG A 103 10.46 -11.09 -15.88
CA ARG A 103 11.11 -10.69 -17.12
C ARG A 103 12.12 -9.57 -16.85
N ARG A 104 13.26 -9.62 -17.53
CA ARG A 104 14.36 -8.66 -17.30
C ARG A 104 14.13 -7.30 -17.92
N ALA A 105 13.54 -7.27 -19.11
CA ALA A 105 13.28 -6.06 -19.89
C ALA A 105 12.10 -6.30 -20.86
N PRO A 106 11.44 -5.24 -21.37
CA PRO A 106 10.29 -5.37 -22.26
C PRO A 106 10.53 -6.23 -23.51
N ASN A 107 11.74 -6.17 -24.06
CA ASN A 107 12.13 -6.87 -25.30
C ASN A 107 13.04 -8.08 -25.04
N ASP A 108 13.20 -8.49 -23.78
CA ASP A 108 14.01 -9.65 -23.40
C ASP A 108 13.11 -10.80 -22.92
N PRO A 109 13.03 -11.92 -23.66
CA PRO A 109 12.29 -13.08 -23.20
C PRO A 109 12.96 -13.78 -22.00
N GLY A 110 14.20 -13.42 -21.68
CA GLY A 110 14.97 -13.93 -20.55
C GLY A 110 14.24 -13.79 -19.22
N THR A 111 14.34 -14.84 -18.42
CA THR A 111 13.85 -14.85 -17.04
C THR A 111 15.00 -14.52 -16.08
N HIS A 112 14.69 -13.76 -15.05
CA HIS A 112 15.52 -13.56 -13.89
C HIS A 112 14.72 -13.91 -12.64
N VAL A 113 15.36 -14.47 -11.62
CA VAL A 113 14.71 -14.76 -10.35
C VAL A 113 15.19 -13.73 -9.35
N LEU A 114 14.30 -12.83 -8.96
CA LEU A 114 14.55 -11.93 -7.84
C LEU A 114 14.41 -12.75 -6.55
N VAL A 115 15.46 -12.75 -5.74
CA VAL A 115 15.41 -13.31 -4.39
C VAL A 115 15.07 -12.16 -3.45
N LEU A 116 13.83 -12.15 -2.97
CA LEU A 116 13.37 -11.17 -1.99
C LEU A 116 13.59 -11.77 -0.61
N GLU A 117 14.47 -11.16 0.18
CA GLU A 117 14.80 -11.62 1.53
C GLU A 117 13.99 -10.86 2.58
N GLY A 118 13.61 -11.55 3.65
CA GLY A 118 12.91 -10.93 4.79
C GLY A 118 11.56 -10.32 4.40
N VAL A 119 10.84 -10.94 3.46
CA VAL A 119 9.50 -10.54 3.05
C VAL A 119 8.54 -10.73 4.22
N LEU A 120 7.72 -9.71 4.51
CA LEU A 120 6.68 -9.78 5.54
C LEU A 120 5.43 -10.44 4.97
N HIS A 121 4.88 -11.44 5.66
CA HIS A 121 3.57 -12.00 5.34
C HIS A 121 2.48 -11.19 6.02
N ILE A 122 1.68 -10.48 5.23
CA ILE A 122 0.60 -9.61 5.70
C ILE A 122 -0.70 -10.08 5.04
N PRO A 123 -1.47 -10.97 5.67
CA PRO A 123 -2.68 -11.56 5.07
C PRO A 123 -3.75 -10.55 4.64
N GLU A 124 -3.80 -9.40 5.33
CA GLU A 124 -4.76 -8.33 5.04
C GLU A 124 -4.31 -7.39 3.91
N ALA A 125 -3.10 -7.56 3.38
CA ALA A 125 -2.65 -6.77 2.26
C ALA A 125 -3.49 -7.06 1.02
N ILE A 126 -3.84 -6.03 0.25
CA ILE A 126 -4.63 -6.19 -0.98
C ILE A 126 -3.79 -6.77 -2.13
N CYS A 127 -2.48 -6.61 -2.09
CA CYS A 127 -1.52 -7.14 -3.06
C CYS A 127 -0.15 -7.41 -2.42
N ASN A 128 0.86 -7.78 -3.21
CA ASN A 128 2.25 -7.88 -2.76
C ASN A 128 3.02 -6.58 -3.06
N GLY A 129 4.04 -6.29 -2.25
CA GLY A 129 4.91 -5.13 -2.37
C GLY A 129 6.37 -5.51 -2.68
N PHE A 130 6.89 -4.96 -3.76
CA PHE A 130 8.28 -5.08 -4.19
C PHE A 130 9.01 -3.74 -4.11
N ASN A 131 10.07 -3.65 -3.29
CA ASN A 131 10.97 -2.50 -3.29
C ASN A 131 12.28 -2.82 -4.04
N PRO A 132 12.56 -2.16 -5.19
CA PRO A 132 13.78 -2.38 -5.96
C PRO A 132 15.09 -2.14 -5.20
N LEU A 133 15.09 -1.20 -4.25
CA LEU A 133 16.29 -0.83 -3.50
C LEU A 133 16.77 -1.94 -2.59
N LEU A 134 15.85 -2.79 -2.10
CA LEU A 134 16.17 -3.90 -1.19
C LEU A 134 16.83 -5.09 -1.92
N VAL A 135 16.67 -5.18 -3.24
CA VAL A 135 17.37 -6.16 -4.08
C VAL A 135 18.64 -5.59 -4.73
N GLY A 136 19.07 -4.40 -4.30
CA GLY A 136 20.27 -3.73 -4.85
C GLY A 136 20.10 -3.24 -6.30
N SER A 137 18.86 -3.08 -6.75
CA SER A 137 18.56 -2.62 -8.11
C SER A 137 18.45 -1.10 -8.16
N SER A 138 18.82 -0.53 -9.31
CA SER A 138 18.36 0.80 -9.71
C SER A 138 16.84 0.81 -9.96
N MET A 139 16.27 2.01 -10.13
CA MET A 139 14.90 2.19 -10.57
C MET A 139 14.83 3.36 -11.55
N SER A 140 14.49 3.07 -12.80
CA SER A 140 14.30 4.04 -13.87
C SER A 140 12.83 4.05 -14.28
N CYS A 141 12.23 5.25 -14.30
CA CYS A 141 10.83 5.44 -14.70
C CYS A 141 10.79 5.99 -16.13
N HIS A 142 10.24 5.20 -17.05
CA HIS A 142 9.94 5.63 -18.42
C HIS A 142 8.45 5.96 -18.53
N ARG A 143 8.06 6.54 -19.67
CA ARG A 143 6.64 6.86 -19.93
C ARG A 143 5.74 5.64 -19.82
N ASP A 144 6.19 4.50 -20.36
CA ASP A 144 5.34 3.34 -20.58
C ASP A 144 5.67 2.14 -19.67
N TYR A 145 6.80 2.20 -18.94
CA TYR A 145 7.26 1.11 -18.10
C TYR A 145 8.33 1.59 -17.11
N TRP A 146 8.53 0.80 -16.05
CA TRP A 146 9.59 1.01 -15.08
C TRP A 146 10.57 -0.14 -15.19
N GLU A 147 11.85 0.09 -14.96
CA GLU A 147 12.86 -0.98 -14.99
C GLU A 147 13.92 -0.76 -13.91
N GLY A 148 14.66 -1.83 -13.64
CA GLY A 148 15.81 -1.78 -12.77
C GLY A 148 16.93 -2.69 -13.24
N ALA A 149 18.14 -2.29 -12.91
CA ALA A 149 19.37 -2.98 -13.27
C ALA A 149 20.27 -3.16 -12.05
N ASP A 150 21.16 -4.15 -12.12
CA ASP A 150 22.19 -4.36 -11.11
C ASP A 150 23.26 -3.26 -11.13
N SER A 151 24.23 -3.34 -10.22
CA SER A 151 25.34 -2.39 -10.12
C SER A 151 26.25 -2.35 -11.37
N ARG A 152 26.13 -3.32 -12.28
CA ARG A 152 26.86 -3.39 -13.55
C ARG A 152 26.02 -2.88 -14.73
N GLY A 153 24.78 -2.47 -14.49
CA GLY A 153 23.83 -2.05 -15.52
C GLY A 153 23.14 -3.21 -16.24
N THR A 154 23.20 -4.43 -15.71
CA THR A 154 22.48 -5.57 -16.27
C THR A 154 20.98 -5.49 -15.90
N PRO A 155 20.04 -5.51 -16.87
CA PRO A 155 18.62 -5.48 -16.55
C PRO A 155 18.19 -6.66 -15.69
N MET A 156 17.44 -6.38 -14.62
CA MET A 156 16.98 -7.37 -13.64
C MET A 156 15.47 -7.58 -13.71
N TRP A 157 14.71 -6.51 -13.89
CA TRP A 157 13.25 -6.53 -13.89
C TRP A 157 12.68 -5.34 -14.67
N PHE A 158 11.45 -5.50 -15.14
CA PHE A 158 10.63 -4.37 -15.54
C PHE A 158 9.19 -4.52 -15.04
N GLY A 159 8.48 -3.41 -14.97
CA GLY A 159 7.08 -3.34 -14.61
C GLY A 159 6.30 -2.44 -15.55
N LEU A 160 5.00 -2.71 -15.67
CA LEU A 160 4.07 -1.94 -16.49
C LEU A 160 3.13 -1.11 -15.61
N PRO A 161 2.62 0.02 -16.10
CA PRO A 161 1.58 0.79 -15.42
C PRO A 161 0.37 -0.07 -15.08
N PHE A 162 -0.07 -0.01 -13.84
CA PHE A 162 -1.24 -0.73 -13.34
C PHE A 162 -1.78 -0.04 -12.07
N ALA A 163 -3.08 0.27 -12.03
CA ALA A 163 -3.74 0.90 -10.87
C ALA A 163 -2.98 2.14 -10.30
N GLY A 164 -2.52 3.02 -11.19
CA GLY A 164 -1.79 4.25 -10.83
C GLY A 164 -0.34 4.05 -10.38
N LEU A 165 0.16 2.82 -10.38
CA LEU A 165 1.51 2.44 -9.95
C LEU A 165 2.20 1.58 -11.02
N GLY A 166 3.41 1.07 -10.73
CA GLY A 166 4.05 0.05 -11.55
C GLY A 166 3.82 -1.35 -10.97
N ARG A 167 3.48 -2.33 -11.82
CA ARG A 167 3.38 -3.76 -11.46
C ARG A 167 4.45 -4.55 -12.19
N LEU A 168 5.20 -5.39 -11.46
CA LEU A 168 6.22 -6.26 -12.05
C LEU A 168 5.62 -7.21 -13.10
N VAL A 169 6.37 -7.43 -14.18
CA VAL A 169 6.02 -8.45 -15.17
C VAL A 169 6.63 -9.79 -14.77
N LEU A 170 5.79 -10.69 -14.29
CA LEU A 170 6.18 -12.05 -13.92
C LEU A 170 6.53 -12.89 -15.15
N ALA A 171 7.52 -13.77 -15.00
CA ALA A 171 7.86 -14.73 -16.05
C ALA A 171 6.77 -15.79 -16.21
N GLY A 172 6.67 -16.37 -17.41
CA GLY A 172 5.69 -17.43 -17.70
C GLY A 172 4.25 -16.95 -17.90
N GLY A 173 3.99 -15.63 -17.95
CA GLY A 173 2.65 -15.10 -18.14
C GLY A 173 1.73 -15.34 -16.94
N LEU A 174 2.31 -15.44 -15.75
CA LEU A 174 1.57 -15.58 -14.50
C LEU A 174 0.83 -14.29 -14.20
N GLU A 175 -0.41 -14.21 -14.68
CA GLU A 175 -1.38 -13.17 -14.33
C GLU A 175 -2.43 -13.81 -13.42
N GLY A 176 -2.67 -13.19 -12.26
CA GLY A 176 -3.71 -13.60 -11.32
C GLY A 176 -4.89 -12.64 -11.37
N GLU A 177 -5.96 -12.99 -10.67
CA GLU A 177 -7.02 -12.01 -10.38
C GLU A 177 -6.43 -10.91 -9.49
N SER A 178 -6.73 -9.66 -9.86
CA SER A 178 -6.31 -8.50 -9.09
C SER A 178 -7.46 -7.97 -8.25
N ASP A 179 -7.17 -7.73 -6.98
CA ASP A 179 -8.06 -7.02 -6.07
C ASP A 179 -7.88 -5.49 -6.17
N LEU A 180 -6.88 -5.03 -6.94
CA LEU A 180 -6.70 -3.62 -7.28
C LEU A 180 -7.65 -3.23 -8.41
N ILE A 181 -8.30 -2.09 -8.26
CA ILE A 181 -9.30 -1.57 -9.18
C ILE A 181 -8.64 -0.48 -10.03
N ASP A 182 -8.70 -0.65 -11.35
CA ASP A 182 -8.15 0.34 -12.28
C ASP A 182 -8.85 1.71 -12.11
N GLY A 183 -8.07 2.78 -12.23
CA GLY A 183 -8.52 4.15 -11.98
C GLY A 183 -8.69 4.54 -10.51
N ARG A 184 -8.42 3.65 -9.54
CA ARG A 184 -8.27 4.05 -8.13
C ARG A 184 -6.83 4.36 -7.79
N GLU A 185 -6.64 5.34 -6.93
CA GLU A 185 -5.34 5.64 -6.34
C GLU A 185 -5.13 4.79 -5.10
N TYR A 186 -3.95 4.17 -5.01
CA TYR A 186 -3.55 3.31 -3.90
C TYR A 186 -2.25 3.79 -3.28
N THR A 187 -2.20 3.74 -1.96
CA THR A 187 -0.96 3.94 -1.20
C THR A 187 -0.51 2.59 -0.66
N LEU A 188 0.51 2.01 -1.29
CA LEU A 188 0.96 0.63 -1.05
C LEU A 188 2.31 0.54 -0.36
N SER A 189 3.06 1.63 -0.23
CA SER A 189 4.36 1.61 0.45
C SER A 189 4.17 1.38 1.95
N LEU A 190 4.90 0.42 2.52
CA LEU A 190 4.92 0.16 3.95
C LEU A 190 6.27 0.54 4.54
N TYR A 191 6.24 1.29 5.63
CA TYR A 191 7.41 1.63 6.42
C TYR A 191 7.26 0.97 7.79
N ILE A 192 8.29 0.28 8.26
CA ILE A 192 8.35 -0.27 9.61
C ILE A 192 9.49 0.41 10.37
N SER A 193 9.31 0.64 11.66
CA SER A 193 10.37 1.20 12.48
C SER A 193 11.52 0.19 12.65
N PRO A 194 12.75 0.64 12.98
CA PRO A 194 13.84 -0.27 13.32
C PRO A 194 13.48 -1.24 14.45
N GLU A 195 12.75 -0.78 15.46
CA GLU A 195 12.33 -1.57 16.61
C GLU A 195 11.31 -2.65 16.22
N GLU A 196 10.34 -2.30 15.36
CA GLU A 196 9.38 -3.27 14.81
C GLU A 196 10.09 -4.33 13.98
N LYS A 197 11.04 -3.90 13.12
CA LYS A 197 11.86 -4.81 12.32
C LYS A 197 12.66 -5.76 13.21
N GLU A 198 13.31 -5.26 14.26
CA GLU A 198 14.08 -6.09 15.18
C GLU A 198 13.18 -7.09 15.94
N ALA A 199 12.00 -6.67 16.39
CA ALA A 199 11.05 -7.54 17.07
C ALA A 199 10.59 -8.69 16.16
N ILE A 200 10.22 -8.38 14.92
CA ILE A 200 9.80 -9.35 13.90
C ILE A 200 10.93 -10.35 13.63
N MET A 201 12.14 -9.88 13.35
CA MET A 201 13.26 -10.75 12.99
C MET A 201 13.70 -11.61 14.18
N SER A 202 13.63 -11.08 15.41
CA SER A 202 13.95 -11.84 16.62
C SER A 202 12.96 -12.97 16.88
N GLN A 203 11.66 -12.76 16.62
CA GLN A 203 10.67 -13.85 16.69
C GLN A 203 10.95 -14.92 15.62
N ALA A 204 11.25 -14.50 14.39
CA ALA A 204 11.50 -15.41 13.27
C ALA A 204 12.71 -16.34 13.50
N VAL A 205 13.77 -15.86 14.15
CA VAL A 205 14.97 -16.67 14.48
C VAL A 205 14.69 -17.71 15.57
N ASN A 206 13.74 -17.44 16.46
CA ASN A 206 13.39 -18.30 17.58
C ASN A 206 12.27 -19.30 17.27
N SER A 207 11.78 -19.32 16.02
CA SER A 207 10.64 -20.13 15.57
C SER A 207 11.03 -21.47 14.94
#